data_AF-A0A7V3FZJ4-F1
#
_entry.id   AF-A0A7V3FZJ4-F1
#
_cell.length_a   1.000
_cell.length_b   1.000
_cell.length_c   1.000
_cell.angle_alpha   90.00
_cell.angle_beta   90.00
_cell.angle_gamma   90.00
#
_symmetry.space_group_name_H-M   'P 1'
#
loop_
_entity.id
_entity.type
_entity.pdbx_description
1 polymer ?
#
loop_
_entity_poly.entity_id
_entity_poly.type
_entity_poly.pdbx_seq_one_letter_code
_entity_poly.pdbx_strand_id
1 'polypeptide(L)'
;MIDELELLRQTPVLRKLLGHYAQLAGHDRTAWQDRLMQLDELPPREMTRLHGELIAFNWLEQNTAGCPGLRQGVVPCCYRVTTAGLRALKQADED
;
A
#
# COMPACT_ATOMS: atom_id res chain seq x y z
N MET A 1 9.09 12.71 16.46
CA MET A 1 9.24 11.99 15.18
C MET A 1 8.57 10.64 15.39
N ILE A 2 7.58 10.29 14.60
CA ILE A 2 6.92 8.98 14.72
C ILE A 2 7.92 7.94 14.20
N ASP A 3 8.11 6.85 14.94
CA ASP A 3 8.84 5.69 14.42
C ASP A 3 7.88 4.90 13.52
N GLU A 4 7.99 5.16 12.22
CA GLU A 4 7.12 4.58 11.21
C GLU A 4 7.28 3.06 11.18
N LEU A 5 8.50 2.55 11.30
CA LEU A 5 8.78 1.12 11.29
C LEU A 5 8.13 0.43 12.49
N GLU A 6 8.19 1.05 13.68
CA GLU A 6 7.50 0.53 14.85
C GLU A 6 5.98 0.52 14.67
N LEU A 7 5.40 1.55 14.06
CA LEU A 7 3.98 1.58 13.72
C LEU A 7 3.61 0.44 12.76
N LEU A 8 4.46 0.16 11.76
CA LEU A 8 4.27 -0.95 10.82
C LEU A 8 4.28 -2.31 11.52
N ARG A 9 5.17 -2.52 12.49
CA ARG A 9 5.21 -3.74 13.31
C ARG A 9 3.97 -3.90 14.18
N GLN A 10 3.55 -2.82 14.82
CA GLN A 10 2.42 -2.80 15.75
C GLN A 10 1.05 -2.85 15.08
N THR A 11 0.99 -2.59 13.76
CA THR A 11 -0.26 -2.50 13.00
C THR A 11 -0.34 -3.59 11.93
N PRO A 12 -0.79 -4.81 12.26
CA PRO A 12 -0.83 -5.94 11.33
C PRO A 12 -1.56 -5.65 10.01
N VAL A 13 -2.65 -4.89 10.07
CA VAL A 13 -3.44 -4.51 8.88
C VAL A 13 -2.68 -3.58 7.93
N LEU A 14 -1.86 -2.68 8.47
CA LEU A 14 -1.00 -1.78 7.68
C LEU A 14 0.12 -2.58 7.00
N ARG A 15 0.75 -3.50 7.75
CA ARG A 15 1.75 -4.42 7.21
C ARG A 15 1.18 -5.33 6.13
N LYS A 16 -0.02 -5.87 6.34
CA LYS A 16 -0.71 -6.71 5.36
C LYS A 16 -1.06 -5.93 4.08
N LEU A 17 -1.50 -4.68 4.21
CA LEU A 17 -1.77 -3.82 3.05
C LEU A 17 -0.49 -3.52 2.26
N LEU A 18 0.61 -3.18 2.93
CA LEU A 18 1.90 -2.98 2.28
C LEU A 18 2.41 -4.26 1.60
N GLY A 19 2.29 -5.40 2.29
CA GLY A 19 2.63 -6.72 1.76
C GLY A 19 1.84 -7.10 0.52
N HIS A 20 0.55 -6.74 0.46
CA HIS A 20 -0.28 -6.92 -0.73
C HIS A 20 0.31 -6.20 -1.95
N TYR A 21 0.67 -4.92 -1.83
CA TYR A 21 1.26 -4.18 -2.94
C TYR A 21 2.69 -4.64 -3.28
N ALA A 22 3.47 -5.08 -2.29
CA ALA A 22 4.76 -5.70 -2.53
C ALA A 22 4.63 -7.00 -3.34
N GLN A 23 3.63 -7.83 -3.04
CA GLN A 23 3.35 -9.06 -3.78
C GLN A 23 2.89 -8.76 -5.21
N LEU A 24 1.99 -7.80 -5.41
CA LEU A 24 1.50 -7.42 -6.74
C LEU A 24 2.58 -6.84 -7.64
N ALA A 25 3.55 -6.10 -7.08
CA ALA A 25 4.68 -5.59 -7.84
C ALA A 25 5.55 -6.73 -8.39
N GLY A 26 5.73 -7.82 -7.64
CA GLY A 26 6.50 -8.98 -8.09
C GLY A 26 7.87 -8.60 -8.68
N HIS A 27 8.08 -8.95 -9.95
CA HIS A 27 9.30 -8.59 -10.69
C HIS A 27 9.26 -7.19 -11.34
N ASP A 28 8.06 -6.63 -11.59
CA ASP A 28 7.90 -5.30 -12.17
C ASP A 28 7.49 -4.28 -11.09
N ARG A 29 8.51 -3.70 -10.47
CA ARG A 29 8.34 -2.67 -9.43
C ARG A 29 7.88 -1.33 -9.96
N THR A 30 7.77 -1.16 -11.28
CA THR A 30 7.33 0.09 -11.91
C THR A 30 5.83 0.10 -12.20
N ALA A 31 5.17 -1.07 -12.16
CA ALA A 31 3.75 -1.23 -12.44
C ALA A 31 2.86 -0.54 -11.41
N TRP A 32 1.82 0.14 -11.91
CA TRP A 32 0.74 0.70 -11.11
C TRP A 32 -0.36 -0.33 -10.88
N GLN A 33 -0.73 -0.52 -9.62
CA GLN A 33 -1.69 -1.51 -9.16
C GLN A 33 -3.05 -0.88 -8.86
N ASP A 34 -4.11 -1.65 -9.05
CA ASP A 34 -5.46 -1.26 -8.67
C ASP A 34 -5.55 -1.02 -7.16
N ARG A 35 -6.44 -0.11 -6.75
CA ARG A 35 -6.69 0.11 -5.32
C ARG A 35 -7.34 -1.12 -4.71
N LEU A 36 -6.72 -1.67 -3.66
CA LEU A 36 -7.38 -2.64 -2.81
C LEU A 36 -8.53 -1.95 -2.04
N MET A 37 -9.76 -2.36 -2.33
CA MET A 37 -10.97 -1.74 -1.77
C MET A 37 -11.40 -2.35 -0.43
N GLN A 38 -10.97 -3.58 -0.13
CA GLN A 38 -11.35 -4.31 1.08
C GLN A 38 -10.19 -5.20 1.56
N LEU A 39 -9.97 -5.20 2.87
CA LEU A 39 -9.03 -6.07 3.56
C LEU A 39 -9.64 -6.41 4.92
N ASP A 40 -9.72 -7.70 5.28
CA ASP A 40 -10.17 -8.17 6.61
C ASP A 40 -11.46 -7.51 7.13
N GLU A 41 -12.45 -7.34 6.25
CA GLU A 41 -13.76 -6.72 6.55
C GLU A 41 -13.68 -5.27 7.08
N LEU A 42 -12.52 -4.60 6.90
CA LEU A 42 -12.34 -3.22 7.33
C LEU A 42 -13.31 -2.29 6.59
N PRO A 43 -13.88 -1.29 7.29
CA PRO A 43 -14.79 -0.35 6.66
C PRO A 43 -14.04 0.49 5.61
N PRO A 44 -14.71 0.95 4.54
CA PRO A 44 -14.06 1.70 3.45
C PRO A 44 -13.29 2.95 3.91
N ARG A 45 -13.74 3.60 4.98
CA ARG A 45 -13.07 4.75 5.60
C ARG A 45 -11.70 4.36 6.15
N GLU A 46 -11.61 3.19 6.78
CA GLU A 46 -10.37 2.68 7.35
C GLU A 46 -9.39 2.26 6.26
N MET A 47 -9.89 1.63 5.19
CA MET A 47 -9.08 1.38 4.00
C MET A 47 -8.48 2.68 3.44
N THR A 48 -9.27 3.75 3.37
CA THR A 48 -8.77 5.06 2.91
C THR A 48 -7.69 5.62 3.83
N ARG A 49 -7.87 5.51 5.15
CA ARG A 49 -6.89 5.94 6.16
C ARG A 49 -5.56 5.20 5.98
N LEU A 50 -5.59 3.87 5.89
CA LEU A 50 -4.38 3.04 5.76
C LEU A 50 -3.58 3.36 4.48
N HIS A 51 -4.26 3.58 3.35
CA HIS A 51 -3.56 4.02 2.12
C HIS A 51 -2.89 5.38 2.31
N GLY A 52 -3.59 6.31 2.98
CA GLY A 52 -3.02 7.63 3.32
C GLY A 52 -1.76 7.52 4.17
N GLU A 53 -1.74 6.62 5.14
CA GLU A 53 -0.55 6.36 5.98
C GLU A 53 0.62 5.81 5.17
N LEU A 54 0.38 4.81 4.32
CA LEU A 54 1.43 4.24 3.47
C LEU A 54 2.02 5.29 2.51
N ILE A 55 1.22 6.24 2.03
CA ILE A 55 1.69 7.37 1.22
C ILE A 55 2.48 8.37 2.05
N ALA A 56 1.98 8.72 3.25
CA ALA A 56 2.64 9.65 4.16
C ALA A 56 4.04 9.17 4.57
N PHE A 57 4.22 7.86 4.77
CA PHE A 57 5.52 7.23 5.05
C PHE A 57 6.35 6.92 3.80
N ASN A 58 5.90 7.37 2.62
CA ASN A 58 6.57 7.13 1.34
C ASN A 58 6.79 5.63 1.01
N TRP A 59 5.92 4.75 1.50
CA TRP A 59 5.94 3.32 1.21
C TRP A 59 5.08 2.94 0.02
N LEU A 60 4.06 3.75 -0.27
CA LEU A 60 3.32 3.75 -1.53
C LEU A 60 3.41 5.12 -2.20
N GLU A 61 3.38 5.10 -3.53
CA GLU A 61 3.10 6.27 -4.34
C GLU A 61 1.67 6.18 -4.90
N GLN A 62 1.01 7.33 -5.01
CA GLN A 62 -0.28 7.43 -5.71
C GLN A 62 -0.06 7.92 -7.14
N ASN A 63 -0.70 7.24 -8.09
CA ASN A 63 -0.74 7.69 -9.47
C ASN A 63 -1.59 8.95 -9.58
N THR A 64 -0.97 10.06 -9.98
CA THR A 64 -1.64 11.34 -10.24
C THR A 64 -1.82 11.60 -11.72
N ALA A 65 -1.21 10.79 -12.59
CA ALA A 65 -1.52 10.76 -14.02
C ALA A 65 -2.86 10.03 -14.22
N GLY A 66 -3.65 10.46 -15.21
CA GLY A 66 -4.99 9.93 -15.45
C GLY A 66 -5.03 8.39 -15.43
N CYS A 67 -5.92 7.83 -14.62
CA CYS A 67 -6.11 6.39 -14.55
C CYS A 67 -6.69 5.86 -15.87
N PRO A 68 -6.32 4.65 -16.33
CA PRO A 68 -6.97 4.01 -17.45
C PRO A 68 -8.48 3.87 -17.20
N GLY A 69 -9.26 3.76 -18.28
CA GLY A 69 -10.72 3.85 -18.25
C GLY A 69 -11.41 3.03 -17.16
N LEU A 70 -12.56 3.53 -16.71
CA LEU A 70 -13.33 2.95 -15.59
C LEU A 70 -13.66 1.47 -15.82
N ARG A 71 -13.35 0.64 -14.82
CA ARG A 71 -13.79 -0.75 -14.73
C ARG A 71 -14.76 -0.88 -13.56
N GLN A 72 -15.88 -1.57 -13.75
CA GLN A 72 -16.93 -1.66 -12.74
C GLN A 72 -16.37 -2.27 -11.44
N GLY A 73 -16.53 -1.55 -10.32
CA GLY A 73 -16.10 -1.99 -8.99
C GLY A 73 -14.59 -1.92 -8.73
N VAL A 74 -13.80 -1.36 -9.65
CA VAL A 74 -12.34 -1.29 -9.54
C VAL A 74 -11.88 0.17 -9.72
N VAL A 75 -10.92 0.61 -8.90
CA VAL A 75 -10.22 1.88 -9.11
C VAL A 75 -8.83 1.55 -9.65
N PRO A 76 -8.60 1.65 -10.97
CA PRO A 76 -7.44 1.02 -11.58
C PRO A 76 -6.15 1.83 -11.42
N CYS A 77 -5.00 1.14 -11.40
CA CYS A 77 -3.66 1.73 -11.49
C CYS A 77 -3.39 2.93 -10.56
N CYS A 78 -3.83 2.83 -9.32
CA CYS A 78 -3.77 3.89 -8.31
C CYS A 78 -2.47 3.91 -7.52
N TYR A 79 -1.87 2.75 -7.25
CA TYR A 79 -0.77 2.67 -6.28
C TYR A 79 0.42 1.90 -6.78
N ARG A 80 1.61 2.30 -6.34
CA ARG A 80 2.86 1.60 -6.60
C ARG A 80 3.66 1.52 -5.31
N VAL A 81 4.20 0.34 -5.01
CA VAL A 81 5.11 0.18 -3.87
C VAL A 81 6.46 0.82 -4.17
N THR A 82 7.00 1.56 -3.21
CA THR A 82 8.31 2.19 -3.36
C THR A 82 9.43 1.26 -2.88
N THR A 83 10.68 1.60 -3.22
CA THR A 83 11.85 0.93 -2.63
C THR A 83 11.89 1.07 -1.11
N ALA A 84 11.41 2.20 -0.56
CA ALA A 84 11.33 2.40 0.88
C ALA A 84 10.29 1.47 1.52
N GLY A 85 9.12 1.31 0.91
CA GLY A 85 8.09 0.37 1.38
C GLY A 85 8.57 -1.08 1.39
N LEU A 86 9.27 -1.52 0.34
CA LEU A 86 9.85 -2.87 0.30
C LEU A 86 10.89 -3.11 1.42
N ARG A 87 11.71 -2.09 1.72
CA ARG A 87 12.70 -2.16 2.80
C ARG A 87 12.02 -2.18 4.17
N ALA A 88 11.02 -1.32 4.37
CA ALA A 88 10.27 -1.26 5.62
C ALA A 88 9.57 -2.59 5.91
N LEU A 89 8.94 -3.20 4.89
CA LEU A 89 8.31 -4.51 5.02
C LEU A 89 9.32 -5.58 5.43
N LYS A 90 10.47 -5.65 4.75
CA LYS A 90 11.53 -6.59 5.08
C LYS A 90 12.02 -6.43 6.52
N GLN A 91 12.26 -5.18 6.96
CA GLN A 91 12.72 -4.89 8.32
C GLN A 91 11.66 -5.24 9.38
N ALA A 92 10.38 -5.08 9.07
CA ALA A 92 9.28 -5.41 9.97
C ALA A 92 8.99 -6.93 10.08
N ASP A 93 9.57 -7.74 9.18
CA ASP A 93 9.46 -9.21 9.16
C ASP A 93 10.71 -9.91 9.75
N GLU A 94 11.81 -9.18 9.98
CA GLU A 94 13.09 -9.73 10.49
C GLU A 94 13.19 -9.75 12.04
N ASP A 95 12.16 -9.29 12.76
CA ASP A 95 12.03 -9.32 14.24
C ASP A 95 10.95 -10.30 14.71
#